data_AF-A0A6J8AD69-F1
#
_entry.id   AF-A0A6J8AD69-F1
#
_cell.length_a   1.000
_cell.length_b   1.000
_cell.length_c   1.000
_cell.angle_alpha   90.00
_cell.angle_beta   90.00
_cell.angle_gamma   90.00
#
_symmetry.space_group_name_H-M   'P 1'
#
loop_
_entity.id
_entity.type
_entity.pdbx_description
1 polymer ?
#
loop_
_entity_poly.entity_id
_entity_poly.type
_entity_poly.pdbx_seq_one_letter_code
_entity_poly.pdbx_strand_id
1 'polypeptide(L)'
;MNDLEKINSYLYSSDDPIILRFRVWYNIAMHFVTRGIEFHQQLQINSFEFHFDENNREYACLSYEMKQKNWQGGLDSGETINDKRMYSCEGDRCPVASLKLLILKTDPDATSLVNHINKDALLSKTPNILQLWYTNKSVKSYQFTRFMADVSKNASCSVMYTAHCLRATAIQAMSDAGFEIRHIMCMSGHRNEASVRIYSRDCSTLQKKSMSDTLSTLSTGRAPPQTSMPMPMAVQNKPASDSVISVLAASDTPNVNTMNTALSSNNFMSSGFISNLAFHNCTFQINNPQ
;
A
#
# COMPACT_ATOMS: atom_id res chain seq x y z
N MET A 1 20.67 12.10 -5.81
CA MET A 1 19.59 11.12 -6.04
C MET A 1 19.18 10.54 -4.70
N ASN A 2 17.91 10.70 -4.32
CA ASN A 2 17.37 10.10 -3.09
C ASN A 2 17.29 8.57 -3.26
N ASP A 3 17.29 7.80 -2.17
CA ASP A 3 17.28 6.34 -2.22
C ASP A 3 16.04 5.77 -2.94
N LEU A 4 14.88 6.44 -2.85
CA LEU A 4 13.70 6.05 -3.62
C LEU A 4 13.94 6.15 -5.13
N GLU A 5 14.64 7.19 -5.59
CA GLU A 5 15.00 7.36 -7.00
C GLU A 5 16.04 6.32 -7.44
N LYS A 6 16.98 5.95 -6.56
CA LYS A 6 17.94 4.88 -6.83
C LYS A 6 17.24 3.52 -6.96
N ILE A 7 16.32 3.21 -6.05
CA ILE A 7 15.50 1.98 -6.10
C ILE A 7 14.75 1.94 -7.42
N ASN A 8 14.05 3.02 -7.78
CA ASN A 8 13.33 3.09 -9.05
C ASN A 8 14.26 2.93 -10.25
N SER A 9 15.42 3.59 -10.24
CA SER A 9 16.39 3.47 -11.33
C SER A 9 16.91 2.04 -11.48
N TYR A 10 17.19 1.35 -10.37
CA TYR A 10 17.59 -0.07 -10.38
C TYR A 10 16.46 -0.98 -10.84
N LEU A 11 15.24 -0.83 -10.31
CA LEU A 11 14.13 -1.70 -10.68
C LEU A 11 13.77 -1.59 -12.16
N TYR A 12 14.07 -0.47 -12.82
CA TYR A 12 13.81 -0.23 -14.24
C TYR A 12 15.08 -0.15 -15.10
N SER A 13 16.24 -0.65 -14.62
CA SER A 13 17.50 -0.56 -15.37
C SER A 13 17.64 -1.57 -16.51
N SER A 14 17.00 -2.73 -16.39
CA SER A 14 17.03 -3.80 -17.40
C SER A 14 15.82 -4.72 -17.28
N ASP A 15 15.54 -5.42 -18.38
CA ASP A 15 14.54 -6.49 -18.44
C ASP A 15 15.25 -7.84 -18.35
N ASP A 16 15.61 -8.21 -17.12
CA ASP A 16 16.16 -9.51 -16.75
C ASP A 16 15.31 -10.19 -15.66
N PRO A 17 15.43 -11.51 -15.48
CA PRO A 17 14.58 -12.26 -14.56
C PRO A 17 14.67 -11.82 -13.10
N ILE A 18 15.83 -11.34 -12.65
CA ILE A 18 16.04 -10.93 -11.25
C ILE A 18 15.32 -9.61 -11.02
N ILE A 19 15.60 -8.62 -11.87
CA ILE A 19 15.04 -7.28 -11.75
C ILE A 19 13.53 -7.31 -11.95
N LEU A 20 13.02 -8.03 -12.94
CA LEU A 20 11.58 -8.16 -13.16
C LEU A 20 10.87 -8.73 -11.93
N ARG A 21 11.44 -9.76 -11.28
CA ARG A 21 10.86 -10.34 -10.06
C ARG A 21 10.82 -9.34 -8.90
N PHE A 22 11.91 -8.60 -8.69
CA PHE A 22 11.95 -7.56 -7.66
C PHE A 22 11.00 -6.41 -7.96
N ARG A 23 10.93 -5.97 -9.24
CA ARG A 23 10.04 -4.92 -9.72
C ARG A 23 8.58 -5.27 -9.45
N VAL A 24 8.14 -6.47 -9.85
CA VAL A 24 6.76 -6.92 -9.63
C VAL A 24 6.45 -7.06 -8.14
N TRP A 25 7.34 -7.66 -7.35
CA TRP A 25 7.15 -7.77 -5.90
C TRP A 25 7.01 -6.39 -5.24
N TYR A 26 7.88 -5.44 -5.60
CA TYR A 26 7.87 -4.07 -5.11
C TYR A 26 6.58 -3.34 -5.51
N ASN A 27 6.17 -3.43 -6.77
CA ASN A 27 4.93 -2.82 -7.27
C ASN A 27 3.71 -3.34 -6.51
N ILE A 28 3.62 -4.65 -6.28
CA ILE A 28 2.54 -5.25 -5.49
C ILE A 28 2.56 -4.71 -4.05
N ALA A 29 3.73 -4.65 -3.41
CA ALA A 29 3.85 -4.15 -2.04
C ALA A 29 3.40 -2.69 -1.91
N MET A 30 3.76 -1.84 -2.88
CA MET A 30 3.40 -0.42 -2.92
C MET A 30 1.91 -0.20 -3.24
N HIS A 31 1.39 -0.79 -4.32
CA HIS A 31 0.02 -0.55 -4.78
C HIS A 31 -1.05 -1.18 -3.89
N PHE A 32 -0.74 -2.32 -3.27
CA PHE A 32 -1.67 -3.02 -2.37
C PHE A 32 -1.43 -2.71 -0.89
N VAL A 33 -0.40 -1.93 -0.57
CA VAL A 33 -0.01 -1.52 0.79
C VAL A 33 0.03 -2.73 1.72
N THR A 34 0.76 -3.76 1.30
CA THR A 34 0.67 -5.10 1.87
C THR A 34 1.16 -5.14 3.32
N ARG A 35 0.65 -6.10 4.10
CA ARG A 35 1.08 -6.36 5.48
C ARG A 35 1.83 -7.66 5.52
N GLY A 36 3.01 -7.63 6.13
CA GLY A 36 3.82 -8.82 6.31
C GLY A 36 4.25 -9.46 4.99
N ILE A 37 4.88 -10.63 5.11
CA ILE A 37 5.34 -11.41 3.97
C ILE A 37 4.31 -12.48 3.56
N GLU A 38 3.35 -12.77 4.44
CA GLU A 38 2.30 -13.78 4.29
C GLU A 38 1.45 -13.49 3.06
N PHE A 39 1.08 -12.21 2.87
CA PHE A 39 0.33 -11.78 1.68
C PHE A 39 1.05 -12.20 0.40
N HIS A 40 2.36 -11.94 0.29
CA HIS A 40 3.11 -12.24 -0.91
C HIS A 40 3.32 -13.75 -1.13
N GLN A 41 3.39 -14.53 -0.05
CA GLN A 41 3.55 -15.99 -0.12
C GLN A 41 2.30 -16.69 -0.64
N GLN A 42 1.12 -16.16 -0.31
CA GLN A 42 -0.16 -16.74 -0.72
C GLN A 42 -0.53 -16.39 -2.16
N LEU A 43 0.18 -15.47 -2.82
CA LEU A 43 -0.09 -15.11 -4.21
C LEU A 43 0.22 -16.28 -5.14
N GLN A 44 -0.77 -16.59 -5.96
CA GLN A 44 -0.80 -17.56 -7.03
C GLN A 44 -0.77 -16.86 -8.40
N ILE A 45 -0.50 -17.61 -9.46
CA ILE A 45 -0.47 -17.07 -10.85
C ILE A 45 -1.81 -16.45 -11.25
N ASN A 46 -2.93 -16.99 -10.76
CA ASN A 46 -4.29 -16.52 -11.00
C ASN A 46 -4.82 -15.57 -9.90
N SER A 47 -3.96 -15.05 -9.02
CA SER A 47 -4.37 -14.14 -7.94
C SER A 47 -4.77 -12.75 -8.42
N PHE A 48 -4.45 -12.40 -9.66
CA PHE A 48 -4.77 -11.10 -10.25
C PHE A 48 -5.68 -11.25 -11.46
N GLU A 49 -6.67 -10.38 -11.53
CA GLU A 49 -7.51 -10.17 -12.70
C GLU A 49 -7.18 -8.82 -13.33
N PHE A 50 -7.29 -8.74 -14.66
CA PHE A 50 -6.99 -7.54 -15.43
C PHE A 50 -8.28 -7.03 -16.07
N HIS A 51 -8.57 -5.74 -15.85
CA HIS A 51 -9.81 -5.08 -16.26
C HIS A 51 -9.52 -3.72 -16.87
N PHE A 52 -10.48 -3.14 -17.57
CA PHE A 52 -10.43 -1.77 -18.09
C PHE A 52 -11.46 -0.91 -17.37
N ASP A 53 -11.10 0.34 -17.05
CA ASP A 53 -12.05 1.32 -16.54
C ASP A 53 -12.83 2.03 -17.67
N GLU A 54 -13.70 2.96 -17.29
CA GLU A 54 -14.51 3.77 -18.20
C GLU A 54 -13.68 4.62 -19.18
N ASN A 55 -12.42 4.91 -18.83
CA ASN A 55 -11.48 5.66 -19.66
C ASN A 55 -10.58 4.74 -20.51
N ASN A 56 -10.92 3.45 -20.61
CA ASN A 56 -10.13 2.43 -21.29
C ASN A 56 -8.69 2.29 -20.72
N ARG A 57 -8.51 2.58 -19.42
CA ARG A 57 -7.25 2.38 -18.73
C ARG A 57 -7.25 1.04 -18.04
N GLU A 58 -6.28 0.21 -18.43
CA GLU A 58 -6.12 -1.12 -17.84
C GLU A 58 -5.66 -1.04 -16.36
N TYR A 59 -6.17 -1.94 -15.52
CA TYR A 59 -5.70 -2.14 -14.16
C TYR A 59 -5.72 -3.60 -13.74
N ALA A 60 -4.87 -3.94 -12.78
CA ALA A 60 -4.89 -5.22 -12.09
C ALA A 60 -5.54 -5.08 -10.71
N CYS A 61 -6.38 -6.03 -10.33
CA CYS A 61 -6.94 -6.17 -8.98
C CYS A 61 -6.85 -7.62 -8.50
N LEU A 62 -6.99 -7.87 -7.20
CA LEU A 62 -6.99 -9.22 -6.66
C LEU A 62 -8.24 -9.99 -7.10
N SER A 63 -8.11 -11.27 -7.43
CA SER A 63 -9.22 -12.15 -7.80
C SER A 63 -10.14 -12.44 -6.62
N TYR A 64 -11.42 -12.70 -6.88
CA TYR A 64 -12.43 -12.95 -5.82
C TYR A 64 -12.05 -14.10 -4.87
N GLU A 65 -11.41 -15.16 -5.38
CA GLU A 65 -10.97 -16.29 -4.56
C GLU A 65 -9.90 -15.91 -3.54
N MET A 66 -8.94 -15.06 -3.94
CA MET A 66 -7.97 -14.48 -3.01
C MET A 66 -8.59 -13.48 -2.05
N LYS A 67 -9.65 -12.77 -2.46
CA LYS A 67 -10.42 -11.89 -1.55
C LYS A 67 -11.02 -12.70 -0.39
N GLN A 68 -11.49 -13.92 -0.64
CA GLN A 68 -12.03 -14.79 0.41
C GLN A 68 -10.96 -15.50 1.25
N LYS A 69 -9.78 -15.78 0.69
CA LYS A 69 -8.68 -16.47 1.40
C LYS A 69 -7.78 -15.57 2.25
N ASN A 70 -7.93 -14.24 2.20
CA ASN A 70 -7.24 -13.29 3.11
C ASN A 70 -7.76 -13.36 4.57
N TRP A 71 -8.00 -14.57 5.08
CA TRP A 71 -8.50 -14.87 6.41
C TRP A 71 -7.36 -15.06 7.43
N GLN A 72 -7.54 -14.47 8.61
CA GLN A 72 -6.71 -14.51 9.83
C GLN A 72 -5.44 -13.63 9.88
N GLY A 73 -5.42 -12.50 9.14
CA GLY A 73 -4.41 -11.42 9.29
C GLY A 73 -4.95 -10.11 9.87
N GLY A 74 -6.19 -10.10 10.37
CA GLY A 74 -6.79 -8.93 11.03
C GLY A 74 -7.64 -8.00 10.14
N LEU A 75 -8.32 -8.52 9.12
CA LEU A 75 -9.35 -7.77 8.40
C LEU A 75 -10.75 -8.33 8.64
N ASP A 76 -11.11 -8.47 9.90
CA ASP A 76 -12.49 -8.71 10.32
C ASP A 76 -13.25 -7.38 10.40
N SER A 77 -13.53 -6.80 9.23
CA SER A 77 -14.57 -5.79 9.03
C SER A 77 -14.77 -5.69 7.52
N GLY A 78 -15.97 -6.04 7.06
CA GLY A 78 -16.37 -6.00 5.67
C GLY A 78 -15.96 -4.70 4.95
N GLU A 79 -15.73 -4.84 3.65
CA GLU A 79 -15.58 -3.80 2.62
C GLU A 79 -14.18 -3.38 2.11
N THR A 80 -13.04 -3.70 2.72
CA THR A 80 -11.80 -2.91 2.42
C THR A 80 -10.54 -3.63 1.87
N ILE A 81 -10.67 -4.85 1.32
CA ILE A 81 -9.74 -5.34 0.26
C ILE A 81 -10.33 -5.10 -1.14
N ASN A 82 -11.63 -4.77 -1.20
CA ASN A 82 -12.49 -5.04 -2.34
C ASN A 82 -12.21 -4.18 -3.59
N ASP A 83 -11.48 -3.07 -3.49
CA ASP A 83 -11.29 -2.10 -4.59
C ASP A 83 -9.83 -1.65 -4.83
N LYS A 84 -8.83 -2.34 -4.28
CA LYS A 84 -7.43 -1.97 -4.56
C LYS A 84 -7.10 -2.28 -6.03
N ARG A 85 -6.61 -1.27 -6.75
CA ARG A 85 -6.26 -1.34 -8.17
C ARG A 85 -4.83 -0.87 -8.40
N MET A 86 -4.11 -1.63 -9.20
CA MET A 86 -2.81 -1.25 -9.75
C MET A 86 -3.02 -0.91 -11.22
N TYR A 87 -3.08 0.39 -11.53
CA TYR A 87 -3.32 0.86 -12.90
C TYR A 87 -2.07 0.74 -13.79
N SER A 88 -2.29 0.52 -15.08
CA SER A 88 -1.27 0.68 -16.09
C SER A 88 -0.86 2.15 -16.18
N CYS A 89 0.38 2.40 -16.58
CA CYS A 89 0.84 3.74 -16.93
C CYS A 89 1.50 3.72 -18.30
N GLU A 90 1.51 4.88 -18.93
CA GLU A 90 2.19 5.10 -20.19
C GLU A 90 3.70 5.02 -19.98
N GLY A 91 4.40 4.35 -20.90
CA GLY A 91 5.86 4.19 -20.86
C GLY A 91 6.35 2.81 -20.42
N ASP A 92 7.67 2.73 -20.24
CA ASP A 92 8.43 1.51 -19.89
C ASP A 92 8.28 1.10 -18.41
N ARG A 93 7.78 2.01 -17.55
CA ARG A 93 7.63 1.77 -16.10
C ARG A 93 6.26 1.25 -15.67
N CYS A 94 5.58 0.53 -16.57
CA CYS A 94 4.22 0.07 -16.33
C CYS A 94 4.18 -1.12 -15.35
N PRO A 95 3.51 -0.98 -14.18
CA PRO A 95 3.46 -2.05 -13.18
C PRO A 95 2.58 -3.22 -13.64
N VAL A 96 1.49 -2.94 -14.38
CA VAL A 96 0.61 -3.96 -14.97
C VAL A 96 1.35 -4.74 -16.05
N ALA A 97 2.08 -4.06 -16.94
CA ALA A 97 2.87 -4.73 -17.97
C ALA A 97 3.96 -5.62 -17.35
N SER A 98 4.62 -5.14 -16.29
CA SER A 98 5.63 -5.93 -15.56
C SER A 98 5.01 -7.19 -14.94
N LEU A 99 3.83 -7.07 -14.33
CA LEU A 99 3.12 -8.22 -13.75
C LEU A 99 2.75 -9.25 -14.82
N LYS A 100 2.18 -8.80 -15.95
CA LYS A 100 1.84 -9.67 -17.08
C LYS A 100 3.07 -10.37 -17.67
N LEU A 101 4.18 -9.64 -17.82
CA LEU A 101 5.43 -10.21 -18.32
C LEU A 101 5.96 -11.29 -17.38
N LEU A 102 5.89 -11.08 -16.06
CA LEU A 102 6.29 -12.09 -15.09
C LEU A 102 5.42 -13.35 -15.18
N ILE A 103 4.09 -13.20 -15.28
CA ILE A 103 3.16 -14.33 -15.47
C ILE A 103 3.48 -15.06 -16.78
N LEU A 104 3.67 -14.34 -17.88
CA LEU A 104 3.97 -14.91 -19.20
C LEU A 104 5.29 -15.69 -19.23
N LYS A 105 6.31 -15.21 -18.52
CA LYS A 105 7.64 -15.85 -18.45
C LYS A 105 7.72 -16.93 -17.36
N THR A 106 6.62 -17.23 -16.68
CA THR A 106 6.56 -18.28 -15.65
C THR A 106 6.04 -19.58 -16.25
N ASP A 107 6.59 -20.69 -15.76
CA ASP A 107 6.11 -22.04 -16.08
C ASP A 107 4.58 -22.17 -15.88
N PRO A 108 3.82 -22.68 -16.86
CA PRO A 108 2.37 -22.84 -16.76
C PRO A 108 1.92 -23.73 -15.59
N ASP A 109 2.77 -24.66 -15.13
CA ASP A 109 2.46 -25.54 -14.00
C ASP A 109 2.75 -24.87 -12.64
N ALA A 110 3.21 -23.62 -12.63
CA ALA A 110 3.47 -22.87 -11.41
C ALA A 110 2.19 -22.52 -10.67
N THR A 111 2.15 -22.86 -9.37
CA THR A 111 1.02 -22.50 -8.51
C THR A 111 1.22 -21.16 -7.81
N SER A 112 2.46 -20.78 -7.50
CA SER A 112 2.80 -19.51 -6.85
C SER A 112 3.12 -18.42 -7.87
N LEU A 113 2.86 -17.16 -7.53
CA LEU A 113 3.22 -16.01 -8.38
C LEU A 113 4.73 -15.78 -8.43
N VAL A 114 5.44 -15.97 -7.31
CA VAL A 114 6.86 -15.65 -7.20
C VAL A 114 7.67 -16.94 -7.09
N ASN A 115 8.35 -17.29 -8.18
CA ASN A 115 9.06 -18.56 -8.31
C ASN A 115 10.59 -18.40 -8.43
N HIS A 116 11.28 -19.53 -8.32
CA HIS A 116 12.71 -19.63 -8.58
C HIS A 116 13.00 -19.36 -10.06
N ILE A 117 14.10 -18.66 -10.33
CA ILE A 117 14.57 -18.35 -11.69
C ILE A 117 15.24 -19.60 -12.27
N ASN A 118 14.97 -19.89 -13.54
CA ASN A 118 15.65 -20.93 -14.31
C ASN A 118 17.15 -20.65 -14.42
N LYS A 119 17.98 -21.68 -14.28
CA LYS A 119 19.44 -21.53 -14.38
C LYS A 119 19.86 -20.97 -15.74
N ASP A 120 19.21 -21.40 -16.81
CA ASP A 120 19.51 -20.94 -18.16
C ASP A 120 19.17 -19.45 -18.34
N ALA A 121 18.07 -19.00 -17.74
CA ALA A 121 17.69 -17.59 -17.75
C ALA A 121 18.61 -16.72 -16.91
N LEU A 122 19.19 -17.28 -15.84
CA LEU A 122 20.17 -16.59 -15.00
C LEU A 122 21.55 -16.44 -15.68
N LEU A 123 21.95 -17.45 -16.46
CA LEU A 123 23.27 -17.48 -17.12
C LEU A 123 23.26 -16.82 -18.51
N SER A 124 22.08 -16.67 -19.12
CA SER A 124 21.95 -16.07 -20.44
C SER A 124 22.28 -14.57 -20.42
N LYS A 125 23.10 -14.13 -21.37
CA LYS A 125 23.34 -12.69 -21.64
C LYS A 125 22.15 -12.02 -22.33
N THR A 126 21.23 -12.81 -22.90
CA THR A 126 20.04 -12.34 -23.63
C THR A 126 18.81 -13.13 -23.16
N PRO A 127 18.39 -12.96 -21.90
CA PRO A 127 17.30 -13.75 -21.31
C PRO A 127 15.98 -13.57 -22.06
N ASN A 128 15.75 -12.42 -22.70
CA ASN A 128 14.52 -12.12 -23.45
C ASN A 128 14.19 -13.14 -24.55
N ILE A 129 15.20 -13.82 -25.11
CA ILE A 129 15.02 -14.88 -26.13
C ILE A 129 14.41 -16.15 -25.52
N LEU A 130 14.65 -16.40 -24.23
CA LEU A 130 14.11 -17.57 -23.56
C LEU A 130 12.62 -17.42 -23.31
N GLN A 131 11.88 -18.48 -23.60
CA GLN A 131 10.44 -18.52 -23.38
C GLN A 131 10.10 -18.46 -21.88
N LEU A 132 10.83 -19.20 -21.04
CA LEU A 132 10.57 -19.32 -19.61
C LEU A 132 11.75 -18.81 -18.78
N TRP A 133 11.46 -17.89 -17.87
CA TRP A 133 12.42 -17.35 -16.90
C TRP A 133 12.27 -17.94 -15.51
N TYR A 134 11.04 -18.31 -15.14
CA TYR A 134 10.72 -18.79 -13.82
C TYR A 134 10.21 -20.23 -13.88
N THR A 135 10.69 -21.06 -12.94
CA THR A 135 10.26 -22.45 -12.73
C THR A 135 8.87 -22.51 -12.11
N ASN A 136 8.31 -23.72 -12.00
CA ASN A 136 7.12 -24.01 -11.19
C ASN A 136 7.39 -24.08 -9.67
N LYS A 137 8.62 -23.84 -9.21
CA LYS A 137 8.98 -23.93 -7.79
C LYS A 137 8.86 -22.57 -7.11
N SER A 138 7.97 -22.47 -6.12
CA SER A 138 7.76 -21.27 -5.32
C SER A 138 8.99 -20.86 -4.52
N VAL A 139 9.21 -19.55 -4.39
CA VAL A 139 10.19 -18.98 -3.46
C VAL A 139 9.75 -19.22 -2.01
N LYS A 140 10.70 -19.52 -1.11
CA LYS A 140 10.42 -19.79 0.31
C LYS A 140 10.23 -18.49 1.11
N SER A 141 9.46 -18.57 2.20
CA SER A 141 9.12 -17.43 3.08
C SER A 141 10.33 -16.57 3.50
N TYR A 142 11.43 -17.20 3.91
CA TYR A 142 12.65 -16.49 4.34
C TYR A 142 13.35 -15.72 3.21
N GLN A 143 13.05 -16.02 1.94
CA GLN A 143 13.65 -15.30 0.82
C GLN A 143 12.90 -13.99 0.56
N PHE A 144 11.58 -13.94 0.78
CA PHE A 144 10.80 -12.70 0.67
C PHE A 144 11.29 -11.62 1.64
N THR A 145 11.72 -12.00 2.85
CA THR A 145 12.27 -11.04 3.83
C THR A 145 13.55 -10.37 3.33
N ARG A 146 14.27 -11.03 2.42
CA ARG A 146 15.53 -10.53 1.85
C ARG A 146 15.32 -9.67 0.62
N PHE A 147 14.17 -9.72 -0.05
CA PHE A 147 13.96 -9.02 -1.31
C PHE A 147 14.23 -7.52 -1.20
N MET A 148 13.68 -6.85 -0.18
CA MET A 148 13.93 -5.42 -0.01
C MET A 148 15.38 -5.10 0.35
N ALA A 149 16.03 -5.97 1.14
CA ALA A 149 17.44 -5.81 1.46
C ALA A 149 18.34 -5.98 0.23
N ASP A 150 18.05 -6.98 -0.61
CA ASP A 150 18.76 -7.22 -1.87
C ASP A 150 18.53 -6.07 -2.86
N VAL A 151 17.30 -5.54 -2.96
CA VAL A 151 16.99 -4.33 -3.76
C VAL A 151 17.78 -3.12 -3.23
N SER A 152 17.79 -2.90 -1.91
CA SER A 152 18.49 -1.76 -1.30
C SER A 152 20.00 -1.83 -1.57
N LYS A 153 20.58 -3.03 -1.43
CA LYS A 153 21.99 -3.29 -1.71
C LYS A 153 22.31 -3.06 -3.18
N ASN A 154 21.53 -3.63 -4.09
CA ASN A 154 21.81 -3.57 -5.52
C ASN A 154 21.57 -2.16 -6.08
N ALA A 155 20.64 -1.40 -5.50
CA ALA A 155 20.41 0.01 -5.81
C ALA A 155 21.42 0.96 -5.15
N SER A 156 22.36 0.47 -4.33
CA SER A 156 23.32 1.31 -3.58
C SER A 156 22.63 2.38 -2.72
N CYS A 157 21.58 1.97 -2.01
CA CYS A 157 20.91 2.82 -1.03
C CYS A 157 21.83 3.15 0.15
N SER A 158 21.54 4.26 0.84
CA SER A 158 22.26 4.66 2.05
C SER A 158 22.04 3.70 3.21
N VAL A 159 20.89 3.04 3.26
CA VAL A 159 20.53 2.05 4.27
C VAL A 159 19.83 0.84 3.65
N MET A 160 19.77 -0.26 4.39
CA MET A 160 19.02 -1.46 4.01
C MET A 160 17.56 -1.31 4.45
N TYR A 161 16.65 -1.23 3.50
CA TYR A 161 15.21 -1.12 3.79
C TYR A 161 14.56 -2.50 3.93
N THR A 162 13.40 -2.51 4.58
CA THR A 162 12.57 -3.70 4.77
C THR A 162 11.21 -3.53 4.09
N ALA A 163 10.45 -4.61 3.97
CA ALA A 163 9.06 -4.54 3.48
C ALA A 163 8.18 -3.60 4.33
N HIS A 164 8.46 -3.48 5.64
CA HIS A 164 7.77 -2.53 6.50
C HIS A 164 8.03 -1.07 6.10
N CYS A 165 9.25 -0.76 5.63
CA CYS A 165 9.57 0.56 5.10
C CYS A 165 8.74 0.90 3.85
N LEU A 166 8.50 -0.06 2.95
CA LEU A 166 7.67 0.17 1.76
C LEU A 166 6.24 0.54 2.12
N ARG A 167 5.67 -0.17 3.10
CA ARG A 167 4.34 0.15 3.62
C ARG A 167 4.28 1.56 4.21
N ALA A 168 5.28 1.93 5.02
CA ALA A 168 5.39 3.28 5.55
C ALA A 168 5.51 4.33 4.44
N THR A 169 6.33 4.06 3.41
CA THR A 169 6.50 4.93 2.24
C THR A 169 5.20 5.11 1.47
N ALA A 170 4.42 4.05 1.23
CA ALA A 170 3.14 4.14 0.53
C ALA A 170 2.11 4.98 1.33
N ILE A 171 2.05 4.79 2.65
CA ILE A 171 1.17 5.57 3.54
C ILE A 171 1.57 7.05 3.54
N GLN A 172 2.86 7.34 3.70
CA GLN A 172 3.37 8.71 3.67
C GLN A 172 3.12 9.37 2.31
N ALA A 173 3.35 8.65 1.21
CA ALA A 173 3.12 9.19 -0.14
C ALA A 173 1.65 9.58 -0.37
N MET A 174 0.69 8.78 0.12
CA MET A 174 -0.72 9.15 0.07
C MET A 174 -1.04 10.36 0.97
N SER A 175 -0.43 10.43 2.16
CA SER A 175 -0.58 11.57 3.07
C SER A 175 -0.04 12.86 2.44
N ASP A 176 1.15 12.81 1.85
CA ASP A 176 1.81 13.94 1.18
C ASP A 176 1.03 14.44 -0.03
N ALA A 177 0.36 13.52 -0.75
CA ALA A 177 -0.55 13.83 -1.85
C ALA A 177 -1.89 14.44 -1.40
N GLY A 178 -2.15 14.49 -0.09
CA GLY A 178 -3.34 15.11 0.49
C GLY A 178 -4.57 14.21 0.51
N PHE A 179 -4.43 12.89 0.37
CA PHE A 179 -5.56 11.98 0.51
C PHE A 179 -6.09 11.98 1.94
N GLU A 180 -7.41 11.99 2.08
CA GLU A 180 -8.05 11.94 3.40
C GLU A 180 -7.67 10.66 4.15
N ILE A 181 -7.50 10.80 5.47
CA ILE A 181 -7.06 9.71 6.34
C ILE A 181 -7.94 8.45 6.24
N ARG A 182 -9.25 8.59 6.00
CA ARG A 182 -10.17 7.46 5.81
C ARG A 182 -9.79 6.61 4.59
N HIS A 183 -9.35 7.23 3.50
CA HIS A 183 -8.91 6.51 2.30
C HIS A 183 -7.58 5.81 2.55
N ILE A 184 -6.65 6.47 3.26
CA ILE A 184 -5.37 5.89 3.65
C ILE A 184 -5.58 4.71 4.60
N MET A 185 -6.50 4.82 5.57
CA MET A 185 -6.89 3.75 6.49
C MET A 185 -7.47 2.56 5.72
N CYS A 186 -8.39 2.80 4.79
CA CYS A 186 -8.94 1.78 3.89
C CYS A 186 -7.84 1.07 3.10
N MET A 187 -6.99 1.84 2.40
CA MET A 187 -5.89 1.29 1.59
C MET A 187 -4.87 0.52 2.42
N SER A 188 -4.54 0.99 3.63
CA SER A 188 -3.56 0.34 4.49
C SER A 188 -4.18 -0.74 5.40
N GLY A 189 -5.50 -0.83 5.51
CA GLY A 189 -6.23 -1.72 6.41
C GLY A 189 -6.16 -1.34 7.89
N HIS A 190 -5.78 -0.11 8.24
CA HIS A 190 -5.72 0.34 9.65
C HIS A 190 -7.13 0.64 10.16
N ARG A 191 -7.43 0.20 11.40
CA ARG A 191 -8.71 0.45 12.07
C ARG A 191 -8.75 1.78 12.83
N ASN A 192 -7.58 2.29 13.20
CA ASN A 192 -7.44 3.51 13.98
C ASN A 192 -6.60 4.52 13.22
N GLU A 193 -7.12 5.74 13.15
CA GLU A 193 -6.46 6.92 12.59
C GLU A 193 -5.13 7.22 13.28
N ALA A 194 -5.07 7.08 14.62
CA ALA A 194 -3.83 7.30 15.37
C ALA A 194 -2.69 6.41 14.87
N SER A 195 -2.99 5.17 14.48
CA SER A 195 -1.99 4.25 13.91
C SER A 195 -1.49 4.68 12.54
N VAL A 196 -2.31 5.38 11.74
CA VAL A 196 -1.88 5.93 10.44
C VAL A 196 -1.05 7.19 10.63
N ARG A 197 -1.41 8.06 11.58
CA ARG A 197 -0.70 9.32 11.85
C ARG A 197 0.75 9.10 12.26
N ILE A 198 1.10 7.98 12.89
CA ILE A 198 2.49 7.62 13.23
C ILE A 198 3.40 7.58 11.99
N TYR A 199 2.85 7.25 10.83
CA TYR A 199 3.61 7.22 9.58
C TYR A 199 3.75 8.60 8.93
N SER A 200 2.84 9.54 9.23
CA SER A 200 2.86 10.88 8.66
C SER A 200 3.85 11.75 9.42
N ARG A 201 4.97 12.09 8.77
CA ARG A 201 5.92 13.11 9.21
C ARG A 201 5.28 14.51 9.13
N ASP A 202 5.99 15.52 9.65
CA ASP A 202 5.61 16.93 9.48
C ASP A 202 5.21 17.24 8.03
N CYS A 203 4.24 18.14 7.85
CA CYS A 203 3.69 18.50 6.54
C CYS A 203 4.77 18.62 5.45
N SER A 204 4.51 18.01 4.30
CA SER A 204 5.40 18.07 3.14
C SER A 204 5.60 19.53 2.69
N THR A 205 6.70 19.83 2.00
CA THR A 205 6.95 21.19 1.48
C THR A 205 5.81 21.68 0.59
N LEU A 206 5.19 20.77 -0.18
CA LEU A 206 4.03 21.08 -1.01
C LEU A 206 2.81 21.44 -0.16
N GLN A 207 2.55 20.70 0.92
CA GLN A 207 1.46 21.01 1.86
C GLN A 207 1.71 22.33 2.60
N LYS A 208 2.94 22.58 3.05
CA LYS A 208 3.37 23.86 3.64
C LYS A 208 3.14 25.02 2.68
N LYS A 209 3.50 24.85 1.40
CA LYS A 209 3.25 25.84 0.36
C LYS A 209 1.76 26.04 0.12
N SER A 210 0.97 24.98 -0.03
CA SER A 210 -0.48 25.07 -0.21
C SER A 210 -1.19 25.76 0.96
N MET A 211 -0.79 25.45 2.20
CA MET A 211 -1.30 26.13 3.40
C MET A 211 -0.92 27.62 3.38
N SER A 212 0.34 27.94 3.07
CA SER A 212 0.80 29.32 2.95
C SER A 212 0.04 30.08 1.87
N ASP A 213 -0.12 29.51 0.68
CA ASP A 213 -0.83 30.13 -0.44
C ASP A 213 -2.29 30.42 -0.06
N THR A 214 -2.94 29.50 0.68
CA THR A 214 -4.32 29.71 1.19
C THR A 214 -4.40 30.82 2.24
N LEU A 215 -3.39 30.99 3.10
CA LEU A 215 -3.36 32.10 4.06
C LEU A 215 -2.99 33.42 3.38
N SER A 216 -2.15 33.37 2.35
CA SER A 216 -1.79 34.54 1.53
C SER A 216 -2.98 35.10 0.78
N THR A 217 -3.91 34.27 0.28
CA THR A 217 -5.13 34.76 -0.39
C THR A 217 -6.04 35.54 0.56
N LEU A 218 -6.16 35.09 1.82
CA LEU A 218 -6.94 35.75 2.85
C LEU A 218 -6.28 37.04 3.36
N SER A 219 -4.96 37.04 3.51
CA SER A 219 -4.22 38.19 4.06
C SER A 219 -3.91 39.28 3.03
N THR A 220 -3.76 38.92 1.75
CA THR A 220 -3.36 39.88 0.68
C THR A 220 -4.47 40.14 -0.33
N GLY A 221 -5.60 39.43 -0.26
CA GLY A 221 -6.73 39.57 -1.20
C GLY A 221 -6.40 39.17 -2.64
N ARG A 222 -5.25 38.53 -2.88
CA ARG A 222 -4.78 38.13 -4.22
C ARG A 222 -4.99 36.63 -4.42
N ALA A 223 -5.71 36.24 -5.47
CA ALA A 223 -5.94 34.84 -5.81
C ALA A 223 -4.61 34.08 -6.06
N PRO A 224 -4.51 32.79 -5.68
CA PRO A 224 -3.29 32.04 -5.85
C PRO A 224 -3.05 31.75 -7.34
N PRO A 225 -1.79 31.63 -7.80
CA PRO A 225 -1.51 31.12 -9.13
C PRO A 225 -2.06 29.69 -9.22
N GLN A 226 -2.86 29.41 -10.25
CA GLN A 226 -3.52 28.11 -10.42
C GLN A 226 -2.50 27.00 -10.65
N THR A 227 -2.14 26.28 -9.59
CA THR A 227 -1.60 24.93 -9.70
C THR A 227 -2.76 23.97 -9.84
N SER A 228 -2.93 23.41 -11.04
CA SER A 228 -3.91 22.38 -11.36
C SER A 228 -3.63 21.10 -10.55
N MET A 229 -4.38 20.90 -9.47
CA MET A 229 -4.65 19.58 -8.91
C MET A 229 -5.96 19.05 -9.52
N PRO A 230 -6.12 17.74 -9.77
CA PRO A 230 -7.39 17.19 -10.24
C PRO A 230 -8.46 17.35 -9.16
N MET A 231 -9.57 18.01 -9.50
CA MET A 231 -10.74 18.12 -8.62
C MET A 231 -11.38 16.74 -8.40
N PRO A 232 -11.84 16.40 -7.17
CA PRO A 232 -12.77 15.31 -6.98
C PRO A 232 -14.14 15.70 -7.57
N MET A 233 -14.77 14.80 -8.32
CA MET A 233 -16.14 14.97 -8.79
C MET A 233 -17.09 15.13 -7.60
N ALA A 234 -17.76 16.27 -7.52
CA ALA A 234 -18.87 16.49 -6.61
C ALA A 234 -20.07 15.64 -7.08
N VAL A 235 -20.47 14.66 -6.28
CA VAL A 235 -21.75 13.97 -6.45
C VAL A 235 -22.86 14.97 -6.09
N GLN A 236 -23.62 15.35 -7.10
CA GLN A 236 -24.71 16.31 -7.00
C GLN A 236 -25.95 15.60 -6.42
N ASN A 237 -26.15 15.68 -5.10
CA ASN A 237 -27.41 15.25 -4.49
C ASN A 237 -28.51 16.25 -4.84
N LYS A 238 -29.42 15.82 -5.72
CA LYS A 238 -30.66 16.50 -6.08
C LYS A 238 -31.72 16.20 -5.00
N PRO A 239 -32.47 17.19 -4.47
CA PRO A 239 -33.61 16.89 -3.60
C PRO A 239 -34.81 16.51 -4.46
N ALA A 240 -35.46 15.40 -4.14
CA ALA A 240 -36.78 15.05 -4.68
C ALA A 240 -37.85 15.42 -3.64
N SER A 241 -38.83 16.18 -4.10
CA SER A 241 -40.02 16.66 -3.41
C SER A 241 -41.07 15.57 -3.17
N ASP A 242 -41.72 15.68 -2.02
CA ASP A 242 -43.12 15.37 -1.66
C ASP A 242 -43.81 14.12 -2.21
N SER A 243 -44.26 13.27 -1.28
CA SER A 243 -45.67 12.84 -1.21
C SER A 243 -46.04 12.35 0.19
N VAL A 244 -47.13 12.92 0.68
CA VAL A 244 -47.84 12.78 1.95
C VAL A 244 -48.54 11.42 2.04
N ILE A 245 -48.56 10.74 3.22
CA ILE A 245 -49.78 10.22 3.90
C ILE A 245 -49.52 10.10 5.41
N SER A 246 -50.53 10.55 6.15
CA SER A 246 -50.69 10.80 7.58
C SER A 246 -50.89 9.58 8.51
N VAL A 247 -50.34 9.73 9.73
CA VAL A 247 -50.99 9.60 11.07
C VAL A 247 -51.46 8.21 11.55
N LEU A 248 -50.93 7.77 12.70
CA LEU A 248 -51.67 7.67 13.98
C LEU A 248 -50.72 7.47 15.18
N ALA A 249 -51.11 8.06 16.31
CA ALA A 249 -50.32 8.32 17.51
C ALA A 249 -50.58 7.30 18.64
N ALA A 250 -49.62 7.18 19.57
CA ALA A 250 -49.76 6.96 21.03
C ALA A 250 -48.36 6.57 21.58
N SER A 251 -47.64 7.48 22.25
CA SER A 251 -47.59 7.68 23.72
C SER A 251 -47.13 6.44 24.51
N ASP A 252 -45.90 6.48 25.04
CA ASP A 252 -45.61 6.39 26.49
C ASP A 252 -44.11 6.19 26.78
N THR A 253 -43.51 7.17 27.46
CA THR A 253 -42.40 6.99 28.41
C THR A 253 -43.03 6.76 29.80
N PRO A 254 -42.43 6.08 30.80
CA PRO A 254 -41.04 6.30 31.20
C PRO A 254 -40.30 5.11 31.87
N ASN A 255 -39.00 5.32 32.12
CA ASN A 255 -38.37 5.30 33.44
C ASN A 255 -37.07 4.49 33.59
N VAL A 256 -36.20 5.12 34.39
CA VAL A 256 -34.85 4.82 34.85
C VAL A 256 -34.74 3.48 35.58
N ASN A 257 -33.59 2.79 35.44
CA ASN A 257 -32.90 2.16 36.59
C ASN A 257 -31.42 1.84 36.31
N THR A 258 -30.62 2.33 37.24
CA THR A 258 -29.17 2.18 37.45
C THR A 258 -28.87 0.87 38.20
N MET A 259 -27.73 0.21 37.91
CA MET A 259 -26.66 -0.15 38.87
C MET A 259 -25.81 -1.38 38.45
N ASN A 260 -24.51 -1.07 38.27
CA ASN A 260 -23.31 -1.68 38.87
C ASN A 260 -23.11 -3.20 38.91
N THR A 261 -21.95 -3.63 38.38
CA THR A 261 -20.89 -4.45 39.02
C THR A 261 -19.79 -4.68 37.96
N ALA A 262 -18.49 -4.73 38.22
CA ALA A 262 -17.64 -4.55 39.39
C ALA A 262 -16.22 -4.19 38.90
N LEU A 263 -15.45 -3.58 39.80
CA LEU A 263 -14.02 -3.28 39.66
C LEU A 263 -13.18 -4.54 39.43
N SER A 264 -12.14 -4.39 38.60
CA SER A 264 -10.86 -5.07 38.81
C SER A 264 -9.74 -4.13 38.39
N SER A 265 -9.17 -3.49 39.40
CA SER A 265 -7.94 -2.73 39.36
C SER A 265 -6.78 -3.61 38.91
N ASN A 266 -5.88 -3.10 38.07
CA ASN A 266 -4.43 -3.28 38.25
C ASN A 266 -3.62 -2.29 37.39
N ASN A 267 -2.90 -1.43 38.10
CA ASN A 267 -1.60 -0.83 37.79
C ASN A 267 -1.48 0.10 36.57
N PHE A 268 -1.85 1.35 36.82
CA PHE A 268 -1.19 2.51 36.23
C PHE A 268 0.30 2.50 36.62
N MET A 269 1.19 2.23 35.66
CA MET A 269 2.55 2.77 35.68
C MET A 269 2.62 3.90 34.67
N SER A 270 2.52 5.11 35.21
CA SER A 270 2.95 6.35 34.57
C SER A 270 4.43 6.24 34.21
N SER A 271 4.76 6.31 32.93
CA SER A 271 6.09 6.67 32.45
C SER A 271 5.95 7.60 31.25
N GLY A 272 6.22 8.87 31.53
CA GLY A 272 7.02 9.75 30.68
C GLY A 272 6.64 9.87 29.20
N PHE A 273 6.03 11.01 28.88
CA PHE A 273 6.12 11.67 27.58
C PHE A 273 7.48 11.48 26.90
N ILE A 274 7.47 10.99 25.66
CA ILE A 274 8.54 11.22 24.70
C ILE A 274 7.92 11.69 23.38
N SER A 275 7.56 12.97 23.35
CA SER A 275 7.48 13.74 22.12
C SER A 275 8.91 14.15 21.72
N ASN A 276 9.31 13.88 20.48
CA ASN A 276 10.63 14.13 19.86
C ASN A 276 11.73 13.06 20.06
N LEU A 277 11.60 11.92 19.38
CA LEU A 277 12.79 11.23 18.87
C LEU A 277 12.74 11.07 17.35
N ALA A 278 13.53 11.90 16.67
CA ALA A 278 14.02 11.57 15.35
C ALA A 278 15.06 10.44 15.51
N PHE A 279 14.82 9.28 14.91
CA PHE A 279 15.78 8.18 14.92
C PHE A 279 16.98 8.56 14.06
N HIS A 280 18.10 8.89 14.70
CA HIS A 280 19.42 8.96 14.07
C HIS A 280 20.35 8.00 14.81
N ASN A 281 21.04 7.15 14.03
CA ASN A 281 22.13 6.28 14.45
C ASN A 281 21.77 5.09 15.37
N CYS A 282 21.03 4.10 14.86
CA CYS A 282 20.84 2.81 15.54
C CYS A 282 21.92 1.80 15.09
N THR A 283 22.84 1.45 15.99
CA THR A 283 23.74 0.31 15.85
C THR A 283 23.15 -0.88 16.59
N PHE A 284 22.93 -2.01 15.91
CA PHE A 284 22.45 -3.24 16.54
C PHE A 284 23.64 -4.19 16.78
N GLN A 285 23.92 -4.52 18.05
CA GLN A 285 24.80 -5.63 18.39
C GLN A 285 23.99 -6.93 18.44
N ILE A 286 24.42 -7.92 17.66
CA ILE A 286 23.88 -9.28 17.71
C ILE A 286 24.74 -10.06 18.71
N ASN A 287 24.16 -10.40 19.86
CA ASN A 287 24.74 -11.40 20.74
C ASN A 287 24.33 -12.79 20.22
N ASN A 288 25.30 -13.57 19.76
CA ASN A 288 25.10 -15.00 19.50
C ASN A 288 25.05 -15.76 20.83
N PRO A 289 24.04 -16.62 21.07
CA PRO A 289 24.13 -17.60 22.14
C PRO A 289 25.16 -18.68 21.78
N GLN A 290 25.95 -19.09 22.78
CA GLN A 290 26.90 -20.20 22.72
C GLN A 290 26.19 -21.56 22.61
#